data_AF-A8S5J3-F1
#
_entry.id   AF-A8S5J3-F1
#
_cell.length_a   1.000
_cell.length_b   1.000
_cell.length_c   1.000
_cell.angle_alpha   90.00
_cell.angle_beta   90.00
_cell.angle_gamma   90.00
#
_symmetry.space_group_name_H-M   'P 1'
#
loop_
_entity.id
_entity.type
_entity.pdbx_description
1 polymer ?
#
loop_
_entity_poly.entity_id
_entity_poly.type
_entity_poly.pdbx_seq_one_letter_code
_entity_poly.pdbx_strand_id
1 'polypeptide(L)' 'MMTQNKDKKRGKIQIFCMDDMVPQDHLLRIIDKAIDWNFIYGLVVDKYSPDNGRPSMDPVMLIKLPFI' A
#
# COMPACT_ATOMS: atom_id res chain seq x y z
N MET A 1 10.79 23.16 29.57
CA MET A 1 10.80 22.26 30.77
C MET A 1 11.82 21.16 30.53
N MET A 2 12.81 20.99 31.42
CA MET A 2 13.77 19.88 31.34
C MET A 2 13.12 18.59 31.87
N THR A 3 13.11 17.54 31.05
CA THR A 3 12.59 16.23 31.48
C THR A 3 13.69 15.48 32.21
N GLN A 4 13.59 15.34 33.53
CA GLN A 4 14.51 14.51 34.31
C GLN A 4 14.06 13.04 34.29
N ASN A 5 15.05 12.15 34.07
CA ASN A 5 14.98 10.68 33.98
C ASN A 5 13.57 10.06 33.82
N LYS A 6 13.15 9.87 32.56
CA LYS A 6 12.10 8.92 32.19
C LYS A 6 12.75 7.57 31.89
N ASP A 7 12.74 6.69 32.88
CA ASP A 7 13.27 5.34 32.78
C ASP A 7 12.93 4.62 31.46
N LYS A 8 13.99 4.05 30.86
CA LYS A 8 14.01 2.92 29.92
C LYS A 8 13.00 2.95 28.75
N LYS A 9 13.20 3.86 27.79
CA LYS A 9 12.75 3.62 26.39
C LYS A 9 13.71 2.75 25.56
N ARG A 10 14.87 2.37 26.11
CA ARG A 10 15.82 1.44 25.47
C ARG A 10 15.29 0.02 25.62
N GLY A 11 14.67 -0.53 24.57
CA GLY A 11 14.13 -1.89 24.53
C GLY A 11 12.69 -2.03 24.04
N LYS A 12 12.02 -0.95 23.61
CA LYS A 12 10.67 -1.04 23.02
C LYS A 12 10.75 -1.29 21.52
N ILE A 13 10.17 -2.41 21.08
CA ILE A 13 9.93 -2.70 19.66
C ILE A 13 8.49 -2.25 19.37
N GLN A 14 8.30 -1.39 18.38
CA GLN A 14 6.98 -1.06 17.85
C GLN A 14 6.85 -1.70 16.47
N ILE A 15 5.79 -2.48 16.30
CA ILE A 15 5.39 -3.06 15.02
C ILE A 15 4.11 -2.34 14.62
N PHE A 16 4.10 -1.79 13.42
CA PHE A 16 2.93 -1.10 12.87
C PHE A 16 2.72 -1.56 11.43
N CYS A 17 1.46 -1.75 11.05
CA CYS A 17 1.09 -1.93 9.65
C CYS A 17 0.85 -0.55 9.03
N MET A 18 1.49 -0.24 7.90
CA MET A 18 1.28 1.05 7.24
C MET A 18 -0.18 1.24 6.82
N ASP A 19 -0.87 0.16 6.44
CA ASP A 19 -2.28 0.22 6.08
C ASP A 19 -3.14 0.69 7.26
N ASP A 20 -2.84 0.29 8.49
CA ASP A 20 -3.60 0.67 9.67
C ASP A 20 -3.45 2.16 10.02
N MET A 21 -2.46 2.84 9.44
CA MET A 21 -2.28 4.29 9.60
C MET A 21 -3.21 5.11 8.71
N VAL A 22 -3.85 4.48 7.71
CA VAL A 22 -4.81 5.15 6.81
C VAL A 22 -6.21 5.00 7.39
N PRO A 23 -6.96 6.10 7.63
CA PRO A 23 -8.33 6.06 8.16
C PRO A 23 -9.22 5.10 7.37
N GLN A 24 -10.09 4.36 8.07
CA GLN A 24 -10.93 3.33 7.45
C GLN A 24 -12.04 3.91 6.55
N ASP A 25 -12.47 5.13 6.86
CA ASP A 25 -13.45 5.93 6.14
C ASP A 25 -12.82 6.76 5.00
N HIS A 26 -11.53 6.57 4.72
CA HIS A 26 -10.84 7.28 3.65
C HIS A 26 -11.49 6.99 2.29
N LEU A 27 -11.76 8.04 1.51
CA LEU A 27 -12.44 7.98 0.22
C LEU A 27 -11.85 6.91 -0.71
N LEU A 28 -10.51 6.82 -0.79
CA LEU A 28 -9.83 5.84 -1.64
C LEU A 28 -10.10 4.38 -1.23
N ARG A 29 -10.29 4.09 0.06
CA ARG A 29 -10.69 2.75 0.52
C ARG A 29 -12.11 2.42 0.10
N ILE A 30 -12.98 3.43 0.03
CA ILE A 30 -14.36 3.26 -0.44
C ILE A 30 -14.37 2.99 -1.93
N ILE A 31 -13.62 3.79 -2.71
CA ILE A 31 -13.45 3.60 -4.16
C ILE A 31 -12.86 2.23 -4.46
N ASP A 32 -11.80 1.83 -3.75
CA ASP A 32 -11.14 0.55 -3.94
C ASP A 32 -12.07 -0.65 -3.72
N LYS A 33 -13.01 -0.54 -2.76
CA LYS A 33 -14.05 -1.55 -2.51
C LYS A 33 -15.19 -1.53 -3.53
N ALA A 34 -15.42 -0.40 -4.19
CA ALA A 34 -16.52 -0.22 -5.12
C ALA A 34 -16.19 -0.65 -6.55
N ILE A 35 -14.91 -0.77 -6.89
CA ILE A 35 -14.43 -1.08 -8.24
C ILE A 35 -13.80 -2.48 -8.24
N ASP A 36 -14.28 -3.35 -9.13
CA ASP A 36 -13.55 -4.58 -9.46
C ASP A 36 -12.40 -4.22 -10.41
N TRP A 37 -11.16 -4.33 -9.94
CA TRP A 37 -9.97 -3.97 -10.71
C TRP A 37 -9.50 -5.06 -11.68
N ASN A 38 -10.12 -6.25 -11.68
CA ASN A 38 -9.66 -7.38 -12.49
C ASN A 38 -9.65 -7.09 -13.99
N PHE A 39 -10.48 -6.16 -14.47
CA PHE A 39 -10.50 -5.77 -15.88
C PHE A 39 -9.14 -5.25 -16.39
N ILE A 40 -8.33 -4.65 -15.52
CA ILE A 40 -7.02 -4.10 -15.89
C ILE A 40 -6.11 -5.20 -16.44
N TYR A 41 -6.11 -6.38 -15.82
CA TYR A 41 -5.28 -7.49 -16.28
C TYR A 41 -5.59 -7.90 -17.73
N GLY A 42 -6.88 -7.95 -18.09
CA GLY A 42 -7.30 -8.23 -19.46
C GLY A 42 -6.83 -7.18 -20.48
N LEU A 43 -6.65 -5.92 -20.04
CA LEU A 43 -6.21 -4.83 -20.91
C LEU A 43 -4.70 -4.79 -21.14
N VAL A 44 -3.90 -5.33 -20.22
CA VAL A 44 -2.44 -5.12 -20.23
C VAL A 44 -1.63 -6.40 -20.30
N VAL A 45 -2.23 -7.59 -20.12
CA VAL A 45 -1.50 -8.87 -20.07
C VAL A 45 -0.60 -9.10 -21.28
N ASP A 46 -1.02 -8.66 -22.47
CA ASP A 46 -0.26 -8.78 -23.72
C ASP A 46 0.98 -7.86 -23.77
N LYS A 47 1.05 -6.87 -22.88
CA LYS A 47 2.19 -5.94 -22.76
C LYS A 47 3.28 -6.45 -21.82
N TYR A 48 3.00 -7.50 -21.05
CA TYR A 48 3.95 -8.09 -20.10
C TYR A 48 4.48 -9.41 -20.63
N SER A 49 5.77 -9.67 -20.37
CA SER A 49 6.34 -10.99 -20.67
C SER A 49 5.92 -11.99 -19.58
N PRO A 50 5.45 -13.20 -19.97
CA PRO A 50 5.02 -14.21 -19.00
C PRO A 50 6.18 -14.92 -18.31
N ASP A 51 7.37 -14.94 -18.94
CA ASP A 51 8.47 -15.84 -18.58
C ASP A 51 9.85 -15.15 -18.55
N ASN A 52 9.97 -13.91 -19.04
CA ASN A 52 11.24 -13.23 -19.15
C ASN A 52 11.28 -11.89 -18.40
N GLY A 53 12.43 -11.63 -17.77
CA GLY A 53 12.71 -10.38 -17.09
C GLY A 53 12.30 -10.36 -15.62
N ARG A 54 12.41 -9.17 -15.01
CA ARG A 54 11.99 -8.94 -13.62
C ARG A 54 10.47 -8.76 -13.59
N PRO A 55 9.73 -9.42 -12.67
CA PRO A 55 8.32 -9.14 -12.47
C PRO A 55 8.10 -7.64 -12.25
N SER A 56 7.18 -7.07 -13.01
CA SER A 56 6.78 -5.67 -12.83
C SER A 56 6.05 -5.49 -11.50
N MET A 57 5.89 -4.23 -11.08
CA MET A 57 4.87 -3.90 -10.10
C MET A 57 3.49 -4.31 -10.63
N ASP A 58 2.57 -4.67 -9.73
CA ASP A 58 1.19 -5.01 -10.08
C ASP A 58 0.57 -3.87 -10.91
N PRO A 59 0.06 -4.14 -12.13
CA PRO A 59 -0.61 -3.14 -12.95
C PRO A 59 -1.75 -2.40 -12.23
N VAL A 60 -2.47 -3.08 -11.34
CA VAL A 60 -3.54 -2.45 -10.54
C VAL A 60 -2.95 -1.40 -9.60
N MET A 61 -1.81 -1.70 -8.96
CA MET A 61 -1.11 -0.77 -8.07
C MET A 61 -0.59 0.45 -8.83
N LEU A 62 -0.04 0.27 -10.04
CA LEU A 62 0.43 1.36 -10.88
C LEU A 62 -0.69 2.35 -11.25
N ILE A 63 -1.89 1.83 -11.55
CA ILE A 63 -3.06 2.66 -11.83
C ILE A 63 -3.57 3.36 -10.57
N LYS A 64 -3.46 2.75 -9.40
CA LYS A 64 -3.88 3.33 -8.11
C LYS A 64 -2.98 4.47 -7.62
N LEU A 65 -1.69 4.48 -7.98
CA LEU A 65 -0.71 5.50 -7.53
C LEU A 65 -1.16 6.96 -7.69
N PRO A 66 -1.67 7.43 -8.85
CA PRO A 66 -2.11 8.83 -9.00
C PRO A 66 -3.35 9.20 -8.18
N PHE A 67 -4.05 8.23 -7.59
CA PHE A 67 -5.22 8.49 -6.76
C PHE A 67 -4.88 8.69 -5.28
N ILE A 68 -3.66 8.36 -4.86
CA ILE A 68 -3.14 8.50 -3.48
C ILE A 68 -2.40 9.82 -3.32
#